data_AF-A0A9E5BNK2-F1
#
_entry.id   AF-A0A9E5BNK2-F1
#
_cell.length_a   1.000
_cell.length_b   1.000
_cell.length_c   1.000
_cell.angle_alpha   90.00
_cell.angle_beta   90.00
_cell.angle_gamma   90.00
#
_symmetry.space_group_name_H-M   'P 1'
#
loop_
_entity.id
_entity.type
_entity.pdbx_description
1 polymer ?
#
loop_
_entity_poly.entity_id
_entity_poly.type
_entity_poly.pdbx_seq_one_letter_code
_entity_poly.pdbx_strand_id
1 'polypeptide(L)'
;GVNEFYLPSKDELDALYNYWKISGDQRIKYSAVPMWTSSQASATFVWYQLFQDGTQFTDANGIIRGLQGNKDFLKSPVHAGSAFTPTDFQVVGVRAIPVTSVLQSDIDLTVRATTNNSQCSAGGANTVCKVGDIGPGGGIVFYDAGKDEYWGRYLEMAPKSCEGERLSWRPAGNTKTVYTGSGSQSAAELRLLAKGLGMGKVNTRVITLALGAGTKPTSTDYNNSTAWTQYFMDGQQFDRVQTLDGNKNPPNPFRVRPIRAFGTNNVVLACKDGGLCKIGDTGPGGGTVFYVAPSLLLKDKMQWQYLEVQKYPTFQADLCARNTNTRTAQTNDGLGEGRRNSEKLLVGCIENIRQIKPENSWYVPSISELKLALNLLGYPDGDYWTSNLVFGSGIILSCKGKTCQKIGVSRGDAYFWLLVRAFK
;
A
#
# COMPACT_ATOMS: atom_id res chain seq x y z
N GLY A 1 -7.94 32.90 18.67
CA GLY A 1 -6.78 33.46 19.40
C GLY A 1 -5.54 32.66 19.07
N VAL A 2 -4.33 33.18 19.26
CA VAL A 2 -3.05 32.56 18.82
C VAL A 2 -2.67 31.26 19.59
N ASN A 3 -3.63 30.62 20.27
CA ASN A 3 -3.43 29.53 21.25
C ASN A 3 -4.18 28.22 20.90
N GLU A 4 -4.51 27.94 19.63
CA GLU A 4 -5.38 26.80 19.27
C GLU A 4 -4.62 25.53 18.85
N PHE A 5 -3.33 25.41 19.18
CA PHE A 5 -2.57 24.18 18.95
C PHE A 5 -2.49 23.36 20.24
N TYR A 6 -2.68 22.05 20.11
CA TYR A 6 -2.65 21.08 21.19
C TYR A 6 -1.63 19.96 20.90
N LEU A 7 -1.20 19.27 21.96
CA LEU A 7 -0.30 18.12 21.82
C LEU A 7 -1.07 16.95 21.16
N PRO A 8 -0.60 16.41 20.03
CA PRO A 8 -1.31 15.38 19.28
C PRO A 8 -1.43 14.10 20.10
N SER A 9 -2.55 13.41 19.92
CA SER A 9 -2.62 11.98 20.27
C SER A 9 -1.63 11.17 19.43
N LYS A 10 -1.33 9.94 19.86
CA LYS A 10 -0.44 9.02 19.11
C LYS A 10 -0.90 8.80 17.67
N ASP A 11 -2.20 8.81 17.39
CA ASP A 11 -2.73 8.53 16.06
C ASP A 11 -2.74 9.79 15.18
N GLU A 12 -2.97 10.98 15.76
CA GLU A 12 -2.77 12.26 15.06
C GLU A 12 -1.30 12.49 14.70
N LEU A 13 -0.38 12.11 15.59
CA LEU A 13 1.06 12.19 15.34
C LEU A 13 1.50 11.20 14.25
N ASP A 14 0.94 9.98 14.22
CA ASP A 14 1.22 9.03 13.14
C ASP A 14 0.72 9.54 11.79
N ALA A 15 -0.48 10.15 11.77
CA ALA A 15 -1.02 10.76 10.56
C ALA A 15 -0.09 11.87 10.02
N LEU A 16 0.42 12.74 10.90
CA LEU A 16 1.40 13.76 10.56
C LEU A 16 2.71 13.16 10.04
N TYR A 17 3.24 12.14 10.72
CA TYR A 17 4.45 11.41 10.29
C TYR A 17 4.28 10.86 8.87
N ASN A 18 3.18 10.15 8.63
CA ASN A 18 2.89 9.54 7.34
C ASN A 18 2.78 10.60 6.25
N TYR A 19 2.08 11.72 6.50
CA TYR A 19 2.01 12.83 5.54
C TYR A 19 3.41 13.40 5.23
N TRP A 20 4.20 13.69 6.25
CA TRP A 20 5.53 14.28 6.07
C TRP A 20 6.46 13.38 5.25
N LYS A 21 6.52 12.08 5.54
CA LYS A 21 7.39 11.15 4.83
C LYS A 21 6.92 10.85 3.40
N ILE A 22 5.61 10.82 3.15
CA ILE A 22 5.07 10.39 1.85
C ILE A 22 4.89 11.58 0.89
N SER A 23 4.48 12.75 1.39
CA SER A 23 4.08 13.88 0.54
C SER A 23 5.23 14.51 -0.25
N GLY A 24 6.48 14.38 0.22
CA GLY A 24 7.61 15.11 -0.35
C GLY A 24 7.56 16.64 -0.11
N ASP A 25 6.66 17.10 0.77
CA ASP A 25 6.47 18.52 1.09
C ASP A 25 7.71 19.08 1.82
N GLN A 26 8.53 19.85 1.10
CA GLN A 26 9.76 20.42 1.63
C GLN A 26 9.53 21.57 2.63
N ARG A 27 8.30 22.07 2.76
CA ARG A 27 7.97 23.12 3.74
C ARG A 27 8.01 22.57 5.17
N ILE A 28 7.93 21.24 5.33
CA ILE A 28 7.92 20.57 6.61
C ILE A 28 9.20 19.74 6.72
N LYS A 29 10.10 20.15 7.59
CA LYS A 29 11.38 19.46 7.83
C LYS A 29 11.54 19.15 9.31
N TYR A 30 10.93 18.06 9.76
CA TYR A 30 11.11 17.58 11.11
C TYR A 30 12.49 16.93 11.30
N SER A 31 13.08 17.16 12.46
CA SER A 31 14.28 16.44 12.89
C SER A 31 13.94 14.98 13.16
N ALA A 32 14.90 14.10 12.92
CA ALA A 32 14.77 12.69 13.27
C ALA A 32 15.00 12.56 14.79
N VAL A 33 13.97 12.81 15.58
CA VAL A 33 13.98 12.88 17.06
C VAL A 33 12.66 12.30 17.64
N PRO A 34 12.64 11.89 18.91
CA PRO A 34 11.43 11.40 19.58
C PRO A 34 10.46 12.55 19.88
N MET A 35 9.17 12.30 19.70
CA MET A 35 8.10 13.28 19.85
C MET A 35 7.04 12.82 20.83
N TRP A 36 6.75 13.66 21.82
CA TRP A 36 5.71 13.40 22.79
C TRP A 36 4.31 13.45 22.17
N THR A 37 3.42 12.68 22.79
CA THR A 37 2.00 12.67 22.48
C THR A 37 1.20 12.96 23.75
N SER A 38 -0.06 13.35 23.59
CA SER A 38 -1.02 13.46 24.70
C SER A 38 -1.61 12.11 25.12
N SER A 39 -1.29 11.02 24.41
CA SER A 39 -1.83 9.69 24.68
C SER A 39 -1.12 9.04 25.85
N GLN A 40 -1.88 8.76 26.92
CA GLN A 40 -1.40 8.02 28.07
C GLN A 40 -1.50 6.51 27.83
N ALA A 41 -0.46 5.76 28.22
CA ALA A 41 -0.47 4.29 28.19
C ALA A 41 -0.92 3.70 29.52
N SER A 42 -0.51 4.32 30.63
CA SER A 42 -0.94 3.98 31.99
C SER A 42 -0.73 5.16 32.94
N ALA A 43 -1.06 5.00 34.23
CA ALA A 43 -0.81 6.03 35.25
C ALA A 43 0.63 6.60 35.20
N THR A 44 1.63 5.78 34.90
CA THR A 44 3.06 6.16 34.91
C THR A 44 3.71 6.23 33.54
N PHE A 45 3.04 5.77 32.47
CA PHE A 45 3.60 5.72 31.12
C PHE A 45 2.80 6.53 30.10
N VAL A 46 3.51 7.18 29.17
CA VAL A 46 2.99 8.01 28.09
C VAL A 46 3.60 7.59 26.75
N TRP A 47 2.82 7.78 25.68
CA TRP A 47 3.22 7.46 24.31
C TRP A 47 4.10 8.54 23.69
N TYR A 48 5.09 8.13 22.90
CA TYR A 48 5.87 8.97 21.99
C TYR A 48 6.11 8.27 20.66
N GLN A 49 6.48 9.03 19.63
CA GLN A 49 6.79 8.52 18.30
C GLN A 49 8.16 9.01 17.81
N LEU A 50 8.92 8.14 17.15
CA LEU A 50 10.19 8.46 16.53
C LEU A 50 9.99 9.02 15.10
N PHE A 51 10.44 10.25 14.84
CA PHE A 51 10.39 10.82 13.47
C PHE A 51 11.47 10.26 12.51
N GLN A 52 12.37 9.41 13.02
CA GLN A 52 13.33 8.65 12.23
C GLN A 52 12.58 7.67 11.29
N ASP A 53 11.74 6.82 11.87
CA ASP A 53 11.16 5.62 11.23
C ASP A 53 9.66 5.42 11.50
N GLY A 54 9.05 6.27 12.35
CA GLY A 54 7.63 6.27 12.65
C GLY A 54 7.26 5.32 13.79
N THR A 55 8.23 4.69 14.45
CA THR A 55 7.97 3.74 15.54
C THR A 55 7.38 4.45 16.76
N GLN A 56 6.37 3.84 17.38
CA GLN A 56 5.70 4.35 18.58
C GLN A 56 6.08 3.55 19.83
N PHE A 57 6.30 4.23 20.95
CA PHE A 57 6.77 3.64 22.20
C PHE A 57 6.00 4.16 23.41
N THR A 58 5.92 3.34 24.44
CA THR A 58 5.47 3.71 25.80
C THR A 58 6.48 3.40 26.88
N ASP A 59 7.52 2.64 26.54
CA ASP A 59 8.47 2.02 27.47
C ASP A 59 7.84 1.11 28.56
N ALA A 60 6.52 0.91 28.53
CA ALA A 60 5.78 0.07 29.46
C ALA A 60 6.00 -1.42 29.18
N ASN A 61 5.42 -2.30 30.03
CA ASN A 61 5.36 -3.75 29.81
C ASN A 61 6.72 -4.45 29.66
N GLY A 62 7.75 -3.92 30.34
CA GLY A 62 9.06 -4.58 30.44
C GLY A 62 9.96 -4.45 29.20
N ILE A 63 9.63 -3.53 28.28
CA ILE A 63 10.52 -3.12 27.18
C ILE A 63 11.88 -2.70 27.74
N ILE A 64 11.85 -1.91 28.82
CA ILE A 64 13.01 -1.57 29.63
C ILE A 64 12.83 -2.23 31.00
N ARG A 65 13.69 -3.20 31.31
CA ARG A 65 13.60 -3.95 32.57
C ARG A 65 13.77 -3.01 33.76
N GLY A 66 12.81 -3.05 34.69
CA GLY A 66 12.83 -2.30 35.94
C GLY A 66 12.32 -0.85 35.83
N LEU A 67 11.89 -0.40 34.65
CA LEU A 67 11.38 0.95 34.47
C LEU A 67 10.00 1.11 35.12
N GLN A 68 9.82 2.20 35.89
CA GLN A 68 8.59 2.49 36.65
C GLN A 68 7.66 3.49 35.96
N GLY A 69 8.17 4.28 35.02
CA GLY A 69 7.44 5.29 34.26
C GLY A 69 8.39 6.05 33.33
N ASN A 70 7.83 6.82 32.39
CA ASN A 70 8.61 7.61 31.43
C ASN A 70 8.13 9.08 31.30
N LYS A 71 7.14 9.48 32.11
CA LYS A 71 6.52 10.82 32.02
C LYS A 71 7.46 11.98 32.35
N ASP A 72 8.50 11.71 33.14
CA ASP A 72 9.47 12.72 33.57
C ASP A 72 10.74 12.71 32.71
N PHE A 73 10.74 11.96 31.60
CA PHE A 73 11.91 11.84 30.75
C PHE A 73 12.11 13.09 29.88
N LEU A 74 13.32 13.65 29.94
CA LEU A 74 13.77 14.70 29.03
C LEU A 74 14.39 14.12 27.75
N LYS A 75 14.94 12.90 27.84
CA LYS A 75 15.54 12.16 26.74
C LYS A 75 14.91 10.80 26.59
N SER A 76 14.74 10.37 25.36
CA SER A 76 14.32 9.00 25.04
C SER A 76 15.33 7.97 25.57
N PRO A 77 14.87 6.84 26.11
CA PRO A 77 15.77 5.80 26.61
C PRO A 77 16.42 5.00 25.48
N VAL A 78 17.47 4.25 25.82
CA VAL A 78 18.07 3.24 24.92
C VAL A 78 17.23 1.98 24.96
N HIS A 79 16.79 1.50 23.79
CA HIS A 79 16.11 0.22 23.65
C HIS A 79 17.07 -0.86 23.19
N ALA A 80 17.08 -2.00 23.90
CA ALA A 80 17.93 -3.14 23.56
C ALA A 80 17.61 -3.64 22.14
N GLY A 81 18.63 -3.75 21.29
CA GLY A 81 18.47 -4.15 19.88
C GLY A 81 18.14 -3.01 18.92
N SER A 82 17.93 -1.78 19.40
CA SER A 82 17.84 -0.59 18.55
C SER A 82 19.22 0.08 18.42
N ALA A 83 19.54 0.59 17.23
CA ALA A 83 20.73 1.44 17.01
C ALA A 83 20.46 2.92 17.35
N PHE A 84 19.42 3.18 18.16
CA PHE A 84 18.92 4.52 18.41
C PHE A 84 19.80 5.26 19.43
N THR A 85 20.26 6.45 19.06
CA THR A 85 20.95 7.35 19.98
C THR A 85 19.93 8.18 20.75
N PRO A 86 19.90 8.10 22.09
CA PRO A 86 19.07 8.96 22.95
C PRO A 86 19.18 10.44 22.58
N THR A 87 18.04 11.07 22.34
CA THR A 87 17.94 12.50 22.05
C THR A 87 16.83 13.13 22.89
N ASP A 88 16.86 14.46 23.00
CA ASP A 88 15.85 15.20 23.74
C ASP A 88 14.49 15.03 23.07
N PHE A 89 13.45 14.82 23.89
CA PHE A 89 12.09 14.81 23.40
C PHE A 89 11.69 16.17 22.86
N GLN A 90 10.93 16.14 21.76
CA GLN A 90 10.31 17.31 21.18
C GLN A 90 8.79 17.19 21.21
N VAL A 91 8.13 18.31 20.94
CA VAL A 91 6.67 18.39 20.82
C VAL A 91 6.34 19.05 19.50
N VAL A 92 5.23 18.64 18.91
CA VAL A 92 4.63 19.31 17.77
C VAL A 92 3.20 19.63 18.13
N GLY A 93 2.74 20.86 17.83
CA GLY A 93 1.35 21.24 18.03
C GLY A 93 0.53 20.86 16.80
N VAL A 94 -0.65 20.27 17.01
CA VAL A 94 -1.65 20.06 15.96
C VAL A 94 -2.91 20.85 16.28
N ARG A 95 -3.70 21.16 15.24
CA ARG A 95 -4.97 21.89 15.36
C ARG A 95 -5.97 21.31 14.37
N ALA A 96 -7.15 20.95 14.86
CA ALA A 96 -8.28 20.65 14.00
C ALA A 96 -8.73 21.92 13.26
N ILE A 97 -8.87 21.82 11.94
CA ILE A 97 -9.44 22.91 11.14
C ILE A 97 -10.97 22.78 11.20
N PRO A 98 -11.71 23.82 11.64
CA PRO A 98 -13.16 23.75 11.73
C PRO A 98 -13.78 23.53 10.35
N VAL A 99 -14.76 22.64 10.27
CA VAL A 99 -15.48 22.31 9.03
C VAL A 99 -16.39 23.48 8.68
N THR A 100 -16.18 24.12 7.53
CA THR A 100 -17.03 25.19 7.01
C THR A 100 -18.13 24.64 6.08
N SER A 101 -18.91 23.67 6.56
CA SER A 101 -20.24 23.31 6.03
C SER A 101 -20.76 22.04 6.69
N VAL A 102 -22.00 22.10 7.20
CA VAL A 102 -22.98 21.05 7.55
C VAL A 102 -22.56 19.57 7.33
N LEU A 103 -21.52 19.09 8.02
CA LEU A 103 -21.29 17.66 8.21
C LEU A 103 -21.70 17.31 9.64
N GLN A 104 -22.97 16.91 9.71
CA GLN A 104 -23.69 16.18 10.74
C GLN A 104 -22.95 15.95 12.06
N SER A 105 -23.39 16.70 13.07
CA SER A 105 -22.88 16.78 14.44
C SER A 105 -23.13 15.56 15.33
N ASP A 106 -23.52 14.39 14.82
CA ASP A 106 -23.95 13.26 15.66
C ASP A 106 -23.32 11.91 15.25
N ILE A 107 -22.00 11.87 15.02
CA ILE A 107 -21.29 10.58 15.03
C ILE A 107 -21.12 10.19 16.51
N ASP A 108 -22.09 9.46 17.06
CA ASP A 108 -21.90 8.73 18.31
C ASP A 108 -20.85 7.64 18.06
N LEU A 109 -19.59 7.96 18.39
CA LEU A 109 -18.45 7.05 18.29
C LEU A 109 -18.51 5.92 19.34
N THR A 110 -19.48 5.95 20.26
CA THR A 110 -19.68 4.89 21.25
C THR A 110 -20.78 3.91 20.82
N VAL A 111 -20.40 2.93 19.99
CA VAL A 111 -21.28 1.79 19.70
C VAL A 111 -21.43 0.93 20.96
N ARG A 112 -22.57 1.04 21.64
CA ARG A 112 -22.89 0.23 22.82
C ARG A 112 -23.46 -1.16 22.47
N ALA A 113 -24.02 -1.31 21.27
CA ALA A 113 -24.59 -2.56 20.78
C ALA A 113 -24.61 -2.60 19.25
N THR A 114 -24.56 -3.80 18.67
CA THR A 114 -24.72 -4.01 17.23
C THR A 114 -26.16 -3.78 16.79
N THR A 115 -26.35 -3.08 15.68
CA THR A 115 -27.69 -2.71 15.16
C THR A 115 -28.06 -3.48 13.91
N ASN A 116 -29.29 -4.00 13.87
CA ASN A 116 -29.85 -4.64 12.68
C ASN A 116 -30.43 -3.57 11.74
N ASN A 117 -29.67 -3.19 10.72
CA ASN A 117 -30.10 -2.29 9.66
C ASN A 117 -30.18 -3.07 8.33
N SER A 118 -31.39 -3.30 7.82
CA SER A 118 -31.61 -4.04 6.57
C SER A 118 -31.05 -3.33 5.33
N GLN A 119 -30.96 -1.99 5.34
CA GLN A 119 -30.33 -1.22 4.25
C GLN A 119 -28.81 -1.39 4.24
N CYS A 120 -28.20 -1.61 5.42
CA CYS A 120 -26.79 -1.91 5.52
C CYS A 120 -26.50 -3.38 5.17
N SER A 121 -27.23 -4.31 5.79
CA SER A 121 -26.97 -5.76 5.66
C SER A 121 -27.35 -6.33 4.30
N ALA A 122 -28.31 -5.74 3.58
CA ALA A 122 -28.61 -6.14 2.21
C ALA A 122 -27.48 -5.78 1.21
N GLY A 123 -26.70 -4.74 1.52
CA GLY A 123 -25.69 -4.20 0.61
C GLY A 123 -26.27 -3.60 -0.68
N GLY A 124 -25.43 -3.49 -1.70
CA GLY A 124 -25.82 -2.99 -3.03
C GLY A 124 -25.68 -1.47 -3.22
N ALA A 125 -26.24 -0.96 -4.31
CA ALA A 125 -26.03 0.43 -4.74
C ALA A 125 -26.58 1.49 -3.76
N ASN A 126 -27.61 1.13 -2.99
CA ASN A 126 -28.26 2.01 -2.01
C ASN A 126 -27.90 1.68 -0.55
N THR A 127 -26.73 1.04 -0.32
CA THR A 127 -26.26 0.69 1.02
C THR A 127 -26.10 1.92 1.90
N VAL A 128 -26.87 2.04 2.98
CA VAL A 128 -26.65 3.08 3.98
C VAL A 128 -26.40 2.41 5.33
N CYS A 129 -25.20 2.60 5.85
CA CYS A 129 -24.76 2.06 7.13
C CYS A 129 -24.41 3.17 8.12
N LYS A 130 -24.55 2.84 9.40
CA LYS A 130 -23.96 3.55 10.53
C LYS A 130 -22.86 2.69 11.15
N VAL A 131 -21.92 3.33 11.84
CA VAL A 131 -20.96 2.61 12.68
C VAL A 131 -21.75 1.85 13.77
N GLY A 132 -21.50 0.54 13.88
CA GLY A 132 -22.25 -0.40 14.72
C GLY A 132 -23.25 -1.29 14.01
N ASP A 133 -23.62 -0.99 12.77
CA ASP A 133 -24.57 -1.81 11.99
C ASP A 133 -23.99 -3.17 11.61
N ILE A 134 -24.86 -4.17 11.44
CA ILE A 134 -24.52 -5.40 10.74
C ILE A 134 -24.38 -5.12 9.24
N GLY A 135 -23.17 -5.30 8.73
CA GLY A 135 -22.88 -5.13 7.31
C GLY A 135 -23.24 -6.35 6.46
N PRO A 136 -23.09 -6.28 5.13
CA PRO A 136 -23.48 -7.36 4.22
C PRO A 136 -22.64 -8.65 4.35
N GLY A 137 -21.70 -8.71 5.28
CA GLY A 137 -20.85 -9.87 5.56
C GLY A 137 -21.26 -10.55 6.85
N GLY A 138 -22.33 -10.08 7.48
CA GLY A 138 -22.78 -10.48 8.82
C GLY A 138 -21.89 -9.95 9.94
N GLY A 139 -20.90 -9.12 9.61
CA GLY A 139 -19.95 -8.50 10.51
C GLY A 139 -20.43 -7.13 11.00
N ILE A 140 -19.57 -6.43 11.74
CA ILE A 140 -19.91 -5.13 12.34
C ILE A 140 -19.19 -4.01 11.57
N VAL A 141 -19.94 -3.02 11.11
CA VAL A 141 -19.39 -1.79 10.55
C VAL A 141 -18.70 -1.00 11.64
N PHE A 142 -17.41 -0.72 11.51
CA PHE A 142 -16.63 0.01 12.52
C PHE A 142 -16.08 1.34 12.00
N TYR A 143 -16.24 1.61 10.70
CA TYR A 143 -15.77 2.84 10.07
C TYR A 143 -16.70 3.27 8.94
N ASP A 144 -17.00 4.56 8.88
CA ASP A 144 -17.62 5.24 7.73
C ASP A 144 -16.70 6.42 7.36
N ALA A 145 -16.21 6.45 6.12
CA ALA A 145 -15.43 7.57 5.60
C ALA A 145 -16.27 8.84 5.37
N GLY A 146 -17.59 8.74 5.44
CA GLY A 146 -18.54 9.82 5.13
C GLY A 146 -18.75 10.04 3.63
N LYS A 147 -17.87 9.48 2.78
CA LYS A 147 -17.93 9.48 1.32
C LYS A 147 -17.27 8.22 0.77
N ASP A 148 -17.51 7.92 -0.51
CA ASP A 148 -16.82 6.81 -1.17
C ASP A 148 -15.33 7.13 -1.38
N GLU A 149 -14.47 6.23 -0.89
CA GLU A 149 -13.02 6.24 -1.11
C GLU A 149 -12.63 5.11 -2.08
N TYR A 150 -11.37 5.09 -2.54
CA TYR A 150 -10.86 4.06 -3.47
C TYR A 150 -11.01 2.61 -2.95
N TRP A 151 -11.14 2.45 -1.63
CA TRP A 151 -11.33 1.16 -0.97
C TRP A 151 -12.81 0.86 -0.66
N GLY A 152 -13.71 1.85 -0.75
CA GLY A 152 -15.11 1.79 -0.30
C GLY A 152 -15.45 2.97 0.63
N ARG A 153 -16.67 3.03 1.13
CA ARG A 153 -17.09 4.03 2.14
C ARG A 153 -17.00 3.47 3.56
N TYR A 154 -17.42 2.22 3.73
CA TYR A 154 -17.55 1.55 5.00
C TYR A 154 -16.47 0.48 5.17
N LEU A 155 -15.98 0.29 6.40
CA LEU A 155 -15.22 -0.90 6.79
C LEU A 155 -16.03 -1.74 7.77
N GLU A 156 -16.06 -3.04 7.51
CA GLU A 156 -16.75 -4.05 8.31
C GLU A 156 -15.76 -5.11 8.78
N MET A 157 -15.76 -5.38 10.09
CA MET A 157 -15.03 -6.52 10.67
C MET A 157 -15.90 -7.77 10.52
N ALA A 158 -15.32 -8.88 10.05
CA ALA A 158 -16.03 -10.14 9.88
C ALA A 158 -16.62 -10.67 11.21
N PRO A 159 -17.62 -11.56 11.17
CA PRO A 159 -18.13 -12.24 12.36
C PRO A 159 -17.02 -12.90 13.19
N LYS A 160 -17.24 -13.08 14.49
CA LYS A 160 -16.29 -13.78 15.39
C LYS A 160 -15.95 -15.19 14.91
N SER A 161 -16.85 -15.87 14.22
CA SER A 161 -16.59 -17.19 13.61
C SER A 161 -15.52 -17.19 12.53
N CYS A 162 -15.16 -16.03 11.98
CA CYS A 162 -14.09 -15.85 11.01
C CYS A 162 -12.74 -15.49 11.65
N GLU A 163 -12.66 -15.42 12.99
CA GLU A 163 -11.42 -15.12 13.70
C GLU A 163 -10.43 -16.28 13.59
N GLY A 164 -9.22 -15.96 13.14
CA GLY A 164 -8.11 -16.89 13.11
C GLY A 164 -7.23 -16.75 14.35
N GLU A 165 -6.70 -17.87 14.84
CA GLU A 165 -5.71 -17.91 15.93
C GLU A 165 -4.43 -18.61 15.47
N ARG A 166 -3.27 -18.22 16.04
CA ARG A 166 -1.97 -18.89 15.84
C ARG A 166 -1.54 -19.01 14.37
N LEU A 167 -1.83 -17.97 13.59
CA LEU A 167 -1.45 -17.92 12.18
C LEU A 167 -0.02 -17.40 12.02
N SER A 168 0.80 -18.12 11.25
CA SER A 168 2.09 -17.58 10.79
C SER A 168 1.86 -16.49 9.76
N TRP A 169 2.63 -15.41 9.85
CA TRP A 169 2.64 -14.42 8.78
C TRP A 169 3.40 -14.94 7.56
N ARG A 170 4.55 -15.56 7.81
CA ARG A 170 5.41 -16.19 6.81
C ARG A 170 5.45 -17.71 7.03
N PRO A 171 5.17 -18.52 5.99
CA PRO A 171 5.38 -19.97 6.08
C PRO A 171 6.84 -20.31 6.43
N ALA A 172 7.04 -21.34 7.24
CA ALA A 172 8.39 -21.80 7.61
C ALA A 172 9.23 -22.10 6.37
N GLY A 173 10.49 -21.64 6.35
CA GLY A 173 11.42 -21.81 5.23
C GLY A 173 11.19 -20.89 4.03
N ASN A 174 10.15 -20.04 4.02
CA ASN A 174 9.92 -19.10 2.92
C ASN A 174 10.72 -17.81 3.10
N THR A 175 11.75 -17.59 2.26
CA THR A 175 12.64 -16.42 2.31
C THR A 175 12.25 -15.27 1.35
N LYS A 176 11.09 -15.36 0.69
CA LYS A 176 10.67 -14.37 -0.32
C LYS A 176 10.34 -13.01 0.32
N THR A 177 10.67 -11.93 -0.37
CA THR A 177 10.39 -10.56 0.11
C THR A 177 9.03 -10.07 -0.39
N VAL A 178 8.27 -9.35 0.46
CA VAL A 178 6.98 -8.75 0.09
C VAL A 178 7.16 -7.43 -0.65
N TYR A 179 8.02 -6.54 -0.13
CA TYR A 179 8.34 -5.25 -0.74
C TYR A 179 9.82 -5.19 -1.11
N THR A 180 10.11 -5.13 -2.41
CA THR A 180 11.45 -4.82 -2.93
C THR A 180 11.45 -3.38 -3.43
N GLY A 181 12.46 -2.60 -3.05
CA GLY A 181 12.65 -1.27 -3.62
C GLY A 181 12.81 -1.35 -5.15
N SER A 182 12.28 -0.37 -5.86
CA SER A 182 12.32 -0.31 -7.32
C SER A 182 12.47 1.13 -7.79
N GLY A 183 13.50 1.41 -8.59
CA GLY A 183 13.81 2.76 -9.05
C GLY A 183 13.99 3.76 -7.91
N SER A 184 13.23 4.85 -7.94
CA SER A 184 13.25 5.90 -6.92
C SER A 184 12.43 5.60 -5.66
N GLN A 185 11.76 4.45 -5.59
CA GLN A 185 10.89 4.09 -4.46
C GLN A 185 11.53 2.97 -3.64
N SER A 186 11.83 3.27 -2.38
CA SER A 186 12.43 2.35 -1.42
C SER A 186 11.39 1.37 -0.88
N ALA A 187 11.86 0.21 -0.40
CA ALA A 187 11.00 -0.74 0.31
C ALA A 187 10.40 -0.12 1.59
N ALA A 188 11.09 0.82 2.22
CA ALA A 188 10.59 1.54 3.39
C ALA A 188 9.39 2.44 3.04
N GLU A 189 9.45 3.18 1.93
CA GLU A 189 8.32 3.99 1.45
C GLU A 189 7.11 3.12 1.10
N LEU A 190 7.31 1.96 0.46
CA LEU A 190 6.24 1.01 0.15
C LEU A 190 5.54 0.47 1.41
N ARG A 191 6.31 0.18 2.47
CA ARG A 191 5.75 -0.28 3.76
C ARG A 191 4.96 0.81 4.46
N LEU A 192 5.42 2.05 4.37
CA LEU A 192 4.70 3.19 4.94
C LEU A 192 3.35 3.38 4.26
N LEU A 193 3.31 3.29 2.93
CA LEU A 193 2.06 3.32 2.15
C LEU A 193 1.12 2.18 2.53
N ALA A 194 1.66 1.00 2.83
CA ALA A 194 0.86 -0.16 3.24
C ALA A 194 0.14 0.04 4.58
N LYS A 195 0.53 1.02 5.42
CA LYS A 195 -0.18 1.37 6.65
C LYS A 195 -1.48 2.15 6.41
N GLY A 196 -1.72 2.65 5.19
CA GLY A 196 -2.87 3.50 4.88
C GLY A 196 -4.23 2.82 5.12
N LEU A 197 -5.23 3.61 5.51
CA LEU A 197 -6.62 3.14 5.61
C LEU A 197 -7.09 2.57 4.27
N GLY A 198 -7.76 1.42 4.31
CA GLY A 198 -8.23 0.71 3.12
C GLY A 198 -7.20 -0.17 2.41
N MET A 199 -5.93 -0.14 2.83
CA MET A 199 -4.88 -0.95 2.21
C MET A 199 -4.98 -2.46 2.49
N GLY A 200 -5.77 -2.88 3.49
CA GLY A 200 -5.85 -4.27 3.93
C GLY A 200 -6.09 -5.29 2.81
N LYS A 201 -6.98 -4.98 1.85
CA LYS A 201 -7.24 -5.87 0.69
C LYS A 201 -6.05 -5.96 -0.26
N VAL A 202 -5.46 -4.81 -0.60
CA VAL A 202 -4.30 -4.72 -1.50
C VAL A 202 -3.11 -5.43 -0.86
N ASN A 203 -2.81 -5.09 0.38
CA ASN A 203 -1.76 -5.69 1.18
C ASN A 203 -1.88 -7.22 1.27
N THR A 204 -3.06 -7.73 1.64
CA THR A 204 -3.30 -9.17 1.74
C THR A 204 -3.04 -9.87 0.42
N ARG A 205 -3.36 -9.24 -0.71
CA ARG A 205 -3.07 -9.77 -2.03
C ARG A 205 -1.57 -9.76 -2.33
N VAL A 206 -0.87 -8.66 -2.06
CA VAL A 206 0.59 -8.54 -2.25
C VAL A 206 1.34 -9.60 -1.42
N ILE A 207 0.95 -9.77 -0.15
CA ILE A 207 1.52 -10.81 0.73
C ILE A 207 1.22 -12.21 0.19
N THR A 208 -0.01 -12.46 -0.24
CA THR A 208 -0.40 -13.77 -0.82
C THR A 208 0.41 -14.10 -2.07
N LEU A 209 0.68 -13.11 -2.93
CA LEU A 209 1.50 -13.28 -4.13
C LEU A 209 2.96 -13.57 -3.78
N ALA A 210 3.50 -12.89 -2.78
CA ALA A 210 4.89 -13.08 -2.37
C ALA A 210 5.10 -14.38 -1.58
N LEU A 211 4.21 -14.69 -0.63
CA LEU A 211 4.41 -15.72 0.39
C LEU A 211 3.52 -16.95 0.23
N GLY A 212 2.56 -16.92 -0.70
CA GLY A 212 1.55 -17.97 -0.87
C GLY A 212 0.25 -17.68 -0.11
N ALA A 213 -0.81 -18.40 -0.50
CA ALA A 213 -2.15 -18.26 0.08
C ALA A 213 -2.21 -18.67 1.56
N GLY A 214 -3.19 -18.14 2.28
CA GLY A 214 -3.48 -18.43 3.67
C GLY A 214 -3.72 -17.18 4.51
N THR A 215 -4.53 -17.31 5.55
CA THR A 215 -4.86 -16.21 6.46
C THR A 215 -3.62 -15.78 7.23
N LYS A 216 -3.35 -14.47 7.24
CA LYS A 216 -2.17 -13.86 7.88
C LYS A 216 -2.61 -13.07 9.12
N PRO A 217 -1.82 -13.02 10.20
CA PRO A 217 -2.18 -12.32 11.43
C PRO A 217 -2.23 -10.79 11.26
N THR A 218 -1.61 -10.25 10.21
CA THR A 218 -1.60 -8.81 9.87
C THR A 218 -1.41 -8.65 8.36
N SER A 219 -1.78 -7.49 7.82
CA SER A 219 -1.55 -7.16 6.41
C SER A 219 -0.33 -6.26 6.20
N THR A 220 0.44 -5.92 7.23
CA THR A 220 1.54 -4.96 7.10
C THR A 220 2.88 -5.57 7.50
N ASP A 221 3.79 -5.65 6.53
CA ASP A 221 5.20 -6.01 6.69
C ASP A 221 5.97 -4.86 7.35
N TYR A 222 6.78 -5.11 8.39
CA TYR A 222 7.71 -4.10 8.93
C TYR A 222 9.08 -4.20 8.26
N ASN A 223 9.58 -5.43 8.12
CA ASN A 223 10.76 -5.77 7.35
C ASN A 223 10.66 -7.22 6.88
N ASN A 224 11.69 -7.75 6.20
CA ASN A 224 11.65 -9.10 5.64
C ASN A 224 11.53 -10.24 6.69
N SER A 225 11.62 -9.92 7.98
CA SER A 225 11.67 -10.86 9.11
C SER A 225 10.59 -10.59 10.18
N THR A 226 10.04 -9.38 10.28
CA THR A 226 9.03 -8.98 11.27
C THR A 226 7.82 -8.26 10.64
N ALA A 227 6.64 -8.44 11.21
CA ALA A 227 5.38 -7.82 10.75
C ALA A 227 4.67 -7.09 11.89
N TRP A 228 3.82 -6.12 11.53
CA TRP A 228 3.16 -5.25 12.51
C TRP A 228 2.01 -5.93 13.22
N THR A 229 2.00 -5.86 14.55
CA THR A 229 0.93 -6.38 15.42
C THR A 229 0.48 -5.28 16.38
N GLN A 230 -0.77 -5.36 16.84
CA GLN A 230 -1.31 -4.43 17.84
C GLN A 230 -1.93 -5.19 19.01
N TYR A 231 -1.61 -4.77 20.23
CA TYR A 231 -2.30 -5.18 21.44
C TYR A 231 -3.57 -4.34 21.61
N PHE A 232 -4.72 -5.02 21.67
CA PHE A 232 -6.01 -4.35 21.83
C PHE A 232 -6.26 -3.86 23.26
N MET A 233 -5.47 -4.30 24.24
CA MET A 233 -5.64 -3.88 25.64
C MET A 233 -5.20 -2.43 25.89
N ASP A 234 -4.14 -1.98 25.22
CA ASP A 234 -3.52 -0.67 25.42
C ASP A 234 -3.16 0.06 24.10
N GLY A 235 -3.52 -0.54 22.96
CA GLY A 235 -3.28 0.01 21.62
C GLY A 235 -1.83 -0.15 21.14
N GLN A 236 -0.98 -0.88 21.86
CA GLN A 236 0.45 -0.92 21.59
C GLN A 236 0.81 -1.69 20.33
N GLN A 237 1.62 -1.07 19.47
CA GLN A 237 2.07 -1.66 18.22
C GLN A 237 3.51 -2.18 18.32
N PHE A 238 3.77 -3.35 17.74
CA PHE A 238 5.08 -3.98 17.70
C PHE A 238 5.36 -4.62 16.36
N ASP A 239 6.63 -4.62 15.97
CA ASP A 239 7.12 -5.58 15.00
C ASP A 239 7.41 -6.93 15.70
N ARG A 240 6.82 -8.00 15.19
CA ARG A 240 6.97 -9.35 15.74
C ARG A 240 7.48 -10.29 14.66
N VAL A 241 8.28 -11.28 15.06
CA VAL A 241 8.84 -12.30 14.16
C VAL A 241 7.73 -12.97 13.35
N GLN A 242 7.94 -13.10 12.04
CA GLN A 242 6.90 -13.53 11.09
C GLN A 242 6.57 -15.04 11.16
N THR A 243 7.33 -15.81 11.94
CA THR A 243 7.29 -17.27 12.04
C THR A 243 6.84 -17.75 13.43
N LEU A 244 6.26 -18.97 13.53
CA LEU A 244 5.64 -19.49 14.76
C LEU A 244 6.64 -19.88 15.86
N ASP A 245 7.89 -20.12 15.49
CA ASP A 245 9.03 -20.40 16.37
C ASP A 245 9.44 -19.18 17.23
N GLY A 246 9.03 -17.96 16.84
CA GLY A 246 9.24 -16.73 17.62
C GLY A 246 8.37 -16.62 18.87
N ASN A 247 7.31 -17.42 19.01
CA ASN A 247 6.43 -17.43 20.18
C ASN A 247 6.86 -18.52 21.19
N LYS A 248 8.00 -18.31 21.87
CA LYS A 248 8.39 -19.15 23.02
C LYS A 248 7.42 -18.95 24.18
N ASN A 249 6.98 -20.06 24.77
CA ASN A 249 5.80 -20.18 25.63
C ASN A 249 5.82 -19.38 26.96
N PRO A 250 4.63 -18.94 27.45
CA PRO A 250 3.39 -18.80 26.72
C PRO A 250 3.06 -17.31 26.51
N PRO A 251 3.08 -16.79 25.27
CA PRO A 251 2.35 -15.58 24.94
C PRO A 251 0.95 -15.95 24.45
N ASN A 252 -0.03 -15.08 24.74
CA ASN A 252 -1.37 -15.16 24.17
C ASN A 252 -1.29 -15.30 22.63
N PRO A 253 -2.07 -16.21 22.02
CA PRO A 253 -2.00 -16.42 20.57
C PRO A 253 -2.41 -15.16 19.81
N PHE A 254 -1.70 -14.83 18.73
CA PHE A 254 -2.15 -13.78 17.82
C PHE A 254 -3.51 -14.14 17.26
N ARG A 255 -4.44 -13.18 17.37
CA ARG A 255 -5.78 -13.24 16.81
C ARG A 255 -5.85 -12.29 15.63
N VAL A 256 -6.57 -12.69 14.59
CA VAL A 256 -6.86 -11.82 13.46
C VAL A 256 -8.30 -11.99 13.05
N ARG A 257 -8.98 -10.88 12.82
CA ARG A 257 -10.32 -10.83 12.28
C ARG A 257 -10.27 -10.14 10.92
N PRO A 258 -10.63 -10.83 9.83
CA PRO A 258 -10.65 -10.22 8.51
C PRO A 258 -11.56 -8.99 8.49
N ILE A 259 -11.14 -7.96 7.75
CA ILE A 259 -11.91 -6.76 7.49
C ILE A 259 -12.18 -6.69 6.00
N ARG A 260 -13.36 -6.20 5.63
CA ARG A 260 -13.69 -5.87 4.24
C ARG A 260 -14.18 -4.44 4.13
N ALA A 261 -14.08 -3.91 2.92
CA ALA A 261 -14.55 -2.59 2.58
C ALA A 261 -15.71 -2.67 1.57
N PHE A 262 -16.70 -1.78 1.70
CA PHE A 262 -17.94 -1.76 0.90
C PHE A 262 -18.60 -0.36 0.90
N GLY A 263 -19.62 -0.09 0.08
CA GLY A 263 -20.23 1.25 -0.05
C GLY A 263 -21.14 1.41 -1.28
N THR A 264 -21.86 2.54 -1.37
CA THR A 264 -22.79 2.87 -2.45
C THR A 264 -22.06 3.12 -3.77
N ASN A 265 -22.06 2.16 -4.67
CA ASN A 265 -21.79 2.45 -6.09
C ASN A 265 -23.00 3.15 -6.73
N ASN A 266 -23.46 4.29 -6.20
CA ASN A 266 -24.47 5.10 -6.88
C ASN A 266 -23.76 6.03 -7.87
N VAL A 267 -23.78 5.59 -9.14
CA VAL A 267 -23.28 6.27 -10.34
C VAL A 267 -21.80 6.66 -10.28
N VAL A 268 -20.93 5.67 -10.09
CA VAL A 268 -19.57 5.78 -10.62
C VAL A 268 -19.70 5.38 -12.08
N LEU A 269 -19.39 6.29 -13.02
CA LEU A 269 -19.11 5.89 -14.41
C LEU A 269 -18.28 4.60 -14.35
N ALA A 270 -18.53 3.58 -15.18
CA ALA A 270 -17.67 2.40 -15.12
C ALA A 270 -16.21 2.85 -15.26
N CYS A 271 -15.24 2.10 -14.73
CA CYS A 271 -13.82 2.49 -14.86
C CYS A 271 -13.45 2.91 -16.30
N LYS A 272 -14.01 2.20 -17.29
CA LYS A 272 -13.90 2.52 -18.72
C LYS A 272 -14.49 3.87 -19.15
N ASP A 273 -15.46 4.38 -18.42
CA ASP A 273 -16.15 5.63 -18.69
C ASP A 273 -15.59 6.77 -17.81
N GLY A 274 -14.58 6.52 -16.97
CA GLY A 274 -13.88 7.55 -16.19
C GLY A 274 -14.27 7.62 -14.71
N GLY A 275 -14.89 6.57 -14.17
CA GLY A 275 -15.05 6.44 -12.71
C GLY A 275 -13.90 5.68 -12.05
N LEU A 276 -13.99 5.51 -10.73
CA LEU A 276 -12.96 4.85 -9.93
C LEU A 276 -12.74 3.40 -10.36
N CYS A 277 -11.47 3.01 -10.49
CA CYS A 277 -11.08 1.68 -10.94
C CYS A 277 -10.61 0.79 -9.79
N LYS A 278 -11.00 -0.50 -9.83
CA LYS A 278 -10.38 -1.58 -9.04
C LYS A 278 -9.68 -2.58 -9.97
N ILE A 279 -8.79 -3.39 -9.39
CA ILE A 279 -8.09 -4.42 -10.16
C ILE A 279 -9.09 -5.44 -10.72
N GLY A 280 -8.99 -5.69 -12.02
CA GLY A 280 -9.89 -6.54 -12.80
C GLY A 280 -10.93 -5.76 -13.61
N ASP A 281 -11.12 -4.47 -13.35
CA ASP A 281 -12.05 -3.65 -14.13
C ASP A 281 -11.56 -3.42 -15.56
N THR A 282 -12.48 -3.13 -16.47
CA THR A 282 -12.14 -2.60 -17.79
C THR A 282 -11.81 -1.11 -17.66
N GLY A 283 -10.59 -0.72 -18.02
CA GLY A 283 -10.16 0.67 -18.02
C GLY A 283 -10.58 1.44 -19.28
N PRO A 284 -10.34 2.76 -19.33
CA PRO A 284 -10.79 3.61 -20.43
C PRO A 284 -10.21 3.25 -21.80
N GLY A 285 -9.16 2.42 -21.82
CA GLY A 285 -8.52 1.94 -23.04
C GLY A 285 -9.07 0.59 -23.49
N GLY A 286 -10.05 0.05 -22.77
CA GLY A 286 -10.61 -1.28 -22.99
C GLY A 286 -9.73 -2.42 -22.46
N GLY A 287 -8.64 -2.10 -21.77
CA GLY A 287 -7.77 -3.07 -21.12
C GLY A 287 -8.29 -3.47 -19.76
N THR A 288 -7.59 -4.40 -19.11
CA THR A 288 -7.90 -4.83 -17.75
C THR A 288 -6.99 -4.11 -16.76
N VAL A 289 -7.57 -3.43 -15.78
CA VAL A 289 -6.81 -2.77 -14.70
C VAL A 289 -6.09 -3.83 -13.89
N PHE A 290 -4.77 -3.71 -13.76
CA PHE A 290 -3.93 -4.64 -12.99
C PHE A 290 -3.23 -3.98 -11.81
N TYR A 291 -3.20 -2.64 -11.75
CA TYR A 291 -2.64 -1.90 -10.63
C TYR A 291 -3.45 -0.63 -10.34
N VAL A 292 -3.57 -0.31 -9.04
CA VAL A 292 -4.20 0.90 -8.50
C VAL A 292 -3.22 1.54 -7.52
N ALA A 293 -2.79 2.75 -7.80
CA ALA A 293 -1.91 3.53 -6.96
C ALA A 293 -2.69 4.08 -5.74
N PRO A 294 -2.15 3.96 -4.52
CA PRO A 294 -2.69 4.63 -3.34
C PRO A 294 -2.79 6.15 -3.54
N SER A 295 -3.89 6.77 -3.10
CA SER A 295 -4.16 8.21 -3.30
C SER A 295 -3.07 9.15 -2.75
N LEU A 296 -2.28 8.69 -1.77
CA LEU A 296 -1.16 9.42 -1.18
C LEU A 296 0.05 9.60 -2.13
N LEU A 297 0.13 8.86 -3.23
CA LEU A 297 1.21 8.96 -4.23
C LEU A 297 0.94 9.96 -5.38
N LEU A 298 -0.27 10.53 -5.41
CA LEU A 298 -0.74 11.37 -6.53
C LEU A 298 -0.34 12.84 -6.43
N LYS A 299 0.20 13.28 -5.28
CA LYS A 299 0.82 14.61 -5.17
C LYS A 299 2.29 14.51 -5.60
N ASP A 300 2.53 14.99 -6.83
CA ASP A 300 3.82 15.43 -7.38
C ASP A 300 4.90 14.39 -7.76
N LYS A 301 4.65 13.06 -7.62
CA LYS A 301 5.59 12.02 -8.11
C LYS A 301 5.05 11.10 -9.22
N MET A 302 3.75 10.81 -9.24
CA MET A 302 3.11 10.01 -10.30
C MET A 302 1.93 10.77 -10.91
N GLN A 303 1.95 10.98 -12.23
CA GLN A 303 0.87 11.66 -12.97
C GLN A 303 -0.32 10.74 -13.28
N TRP A 304 -0.34 9.53 -12.73
CA TRP A 304 -1.29 8.45 -13.02
C TRP A 304 -1.67 7.72 -11.73
N GLN A 305 -2.89 7.20 -11.68
CA GLN A 305 -3.46 6.47 -10.55
C GLN A 305 -3.70 4.99 -10.86
N TYR A 306 -3.87 4.63 -12.13
CA TYR A 306 -4.23 3.28 -12.54
C TYR A 306 -3.32 2.80 -13.67
N LEU A 307 -3.03 1.49 -13.67
CA LEU A 307 -2.45 0.82 -14.84
C LEU A 307 -3.43 -0.22 -15.36
N GLU A 308 -3.73 -0.15 -16.66
CA GLU A 308 -4.44 -1.19 -17.40
C GLU A 308 -3.52 -1.86 -18.41
N VAL A 309 -3.77 -3.14 -18.68
CA VAL A 309 -3.03 -3.94 -19.65
C VAL A 309 -3.95 -4.39 -20.77
N GLN A 310 -3.44 -4.46 -21.98
CA GLN A 310 -4.24 -4.86 -23.13
C GLN A 310 -4.78 -6.29 -22.99
N LYS A 311 -5.99 -6.51 -23.50
CA LYS A 311 -6.70 -7.78 -23.33
C LYS A 311 -6.01 -8.95 -24.03
N TYR A 312 -5.42 -8.72 -25.20
CA TYR A 312 -4.76 -9.74 -25.99
C TYR A 312 -3.36 -9.26 -26.41
N PRO A 313 -2.32 -10.07 -26.20
CA PRO A 313 -0.99 -9.73 -26.67
C PRO A 313 -0.95 -9.75 -28.20
N THR A 314 -0.17 -8.85 -28.78
CA THR A 314 0.05 -8.76 -30.22
C THR A 314 1.44 -9.27 -30.54
N PHE A 315 1.59 -10.12 -31.56
CA PHE A 315 2.90 -10.59 -31.97
C PHE A 315 3.53 -9.56 -32.92
N GLN A 316 4.65 -8.98 -32.52
CA GLN A 316 5.22 -7.85 -33.26
C GLN A 316 6.74 -7.90 -33.27
N ALA A 317 7.32 -7.46 -34.39
CA ALA A 317 8.76 -7.30 -34.56
C ALA A 317 9.32 -6.30 -33.53
N ASP A 318 10.61 -6.44 -33.23
CA ASP A 318 11.37 -5.62 -32.29
C ASP A 318 11.01 -4.13 -32.29
N LEU A 319 10.94 -3.55 -31.08
CA LEU A 319 10.86 -2.12 -30.78
C LEU A 319 11.80 -1.26 -31.64
N CYS A 320 13.00 -1.76 -31.93
CA CYS A 320 14.11 -0.97 -32.48
C CYS A 320 14.94 -1.72 -33.53
N ALA A 321 14.26 -2.25 -34.56
CA ALA A 321 14.86 -3.18 -35.52
C ALA A 321 16.19 -2.71 -36.16
N ARG A 322 16.49 -1.40 -36.33
CA ARG A 322 17.70 -0.96 -37.07
C ARG A 322 18.36 0.38 -36.68
N ASN A 323 18.10 0.99 -35.51
CA ASN A 323 18.65 2.34 -35.24
C ASN A 323 19.86 2.39 -34.28
N THR A 324 20.87 3.22 -34.59
CA THR A 324 22.13 3.37 -33.83
C THR A 324 22.00 4.23 -32.57
N ASN A 325 20.91 5.00 -32.46
CA ASN A 325 20.67 5.97 -31.37
C ASN A 325 20.15 5.36 -30.06
N THR A 326 19.90 4.05 -29.99
CA THR A 326 19.43 3.36 -28.76
C THR A 326 20.55 3.00 -27.80
N ARG A 327 21.82 3.03 -28.23
CA ARG A 327 22.96 2.69 -27.37
C ARG A 327 23.16 3.65 -26.21
N THR A 328 22.61 4.86 -26.29
CA THR A 328 22.68 5.90 -25.24
C THR A 328 21.39 6.03 -24.43
N ALA A 329 20.32 5.32 -24.79
CA ALA A 329 19.04 5.40 -24.10
C ALA A 329 19.10 4.66 -22.75
N GLN A 330 19.14 5.42 -21.66
CA GLN A 330 19.05 4.88 -20.30
C GLN A 330 17.58 4.67 -19.90
N THR A 331 17.20 3.40 -19.73
CA THR A 331 15.88 2.95 -19.28
C THR A 331 15.93 2.46 -17.85
N ASN A 332 14.86 2.68 -17.09
CA ASN A 332 14.73 2.22 -15.70
C ASN A 332 13.74 1.06 -15.59
N ASP A 333 13.86 0.25 -14.54
CA ASP A 333 12.84 -0.74 -14.17
C ASP A 333 12.04 -0.25 -12.95
N GLY A 334 10.73 -0.49 -12.99
CA GLY A 334 9.79 -0.09 -11.94
C GLY A 334 8.37 0.17 -12.46
N LEU A 335 7.42 0.31 -11.54
CA LEU A 335 6.02 0.61 -11.88
C LEU A 335 5.91 2.04 -12.43
N GLY A 336 5.30 2.20 -13.60
CA GLY A 336 5.19 3.48 -14.31
C GLY A 336 6.43 3.86 -15.15
N GLU A 337 7.53 3.11 -15.07
CA GLU A 337 8.72 3.40 -15.87
C GLU A 337 8.52 3.02 -17.35
N GLY A 338 7.62 2.10 -17.68
CA GLY A 338 7.40 1.67 -19.06
C GLY A 338 6.98 2.81 -19.98
N ARG A 339 6.20 3.77 -19.46
CA ARG A 339 5.83 4.98 -20.19
C ARG A 339 7.05 5.83 -20.52
N ARG A 340 7.85 6.18 -19.51
CA ARG A 340 9.05 7.01 -19.68
C ARG A 340 10.09 6.36 -20.56
N ASN A 341 10.26 5.04 -20.42
CA ASN A 341 11.14 4.26 -21.29
C ASN A 341 10.64 4.31 -22.73
N SER A 342 9.35 4.03 -22.96
CA SER A 342 8.76 4.06 -24.31
C SER A 342 8.83 5.45 -24.95
N GLU A 343 8.63 6.52 -24.18
CA GLU A 343 8.79 7.91 -24.65
C GLU A 343 10.26 8.21 -25.05
N LYS A 344 11.24 7.76 -24.27
CA LYS A 344 12.67 7.87 -24.63
C LYS A 344 13.01 7.06 -25.87
N LEU A 345 12.44 5.86 -25.98
CA LEU A 345 12.64 4.97 -27.14
C LEU A 345 11.99 5.55 -28.40
N LEU A 346 10.90 6.30 -28.28
CA LEU A 346 10.24 6.98 -29.42
C LEU A 346 11.18 7.97 -30.13
N VAL A 347 12.07 8.62 -29.38
CA VAL A 347 13.07 9.57 -29.92
C VAL A 347 14.16 8.85 -30.73
N GLY A 348 14.42 7.56 -30.45
CA GLY A 348 15.45 6.75 -31.10
C GLY A 348 14.95 5.66 -32.06
N CYS A 349 13.70 5.21 -31.95
CA CYS A 349 13.14 4.05 -32.66
C CYS A 349 11.81 4.42 -33.32
N ILE A 350 11.86 4.59 -34.64
CA ILE A 350 10.86 5.39 -35.36
C ILE A 350 9.70 4.56 -35.92
N GLU A 351 9.84 3.24 -36.12
CA GLU A 351 8.88 2.50 -36.95
C GLU A 351 7.77 1.77 -36.17
N ASN A 352 8.10 0.94 -35.17
CA ASN A 352 7.10 0.09 -34.50
C ASN A 352 6.40 0.77 -33.31
N ILE A 353 7.07 1.67 -32.58
CA ILE A 353 6.44 2.39 -31.45
C ILE A 353 5.39 3.39 -31.95
N ARG A 354 5.55 3.97 -33.16
CA ARG A 354 4.53 4.85 -33.75
C ARG A 354 3.22 4.12 -34.10
N GLN A 355 3.27 2.79 -34.29
CA GLN A 355 2.07 1.95 -34.49
C GLN A 355 1.32 1.69 -33.18
N ILE A 356 1.98 1.88 -32.03
CA ILE A 356 1.33 1.92 -30.72
C ILE A 356 0.54 3.21 -30.66
N LYS A 357 -0.74 3.16 -31.07
CA LYS A 357 -1.69 4.28 -31.16
C LYS A 357 -1.47 5.34 -30.06
N PRO A 358 -0.73 6.42 -30.33
CA PRO A 358 -0.30 7.37 -29.29
C PRO A 358 -1.47 8.11 -28.64
N GLU A 359 -2.56 8.25 -29.40
CA GLU A 359 -3.87 8.78 -28.99
C GLU A 359 -4.52 8.04 -27.80
N ASN A 360 -4.11 6.79 -27.52
CA ASN A 360 -4.62 6.01 -26.39
C ASN A 360 -3.60 5.83 -25.25
N SER A 361 -2.42 6.46 -25.27
CA SER A 361 -1.42 6.38 -24.19
C SER A 361 -0.90 4.97 -23.85
N TRP A 362 -1.04 3.99 -24.75
CA TRP A 362 -0.46 2.66 -24.60
C TRP A 362 1.06 2.70 -24.80
N TYR A 363 1.79 1.88 -24.06
CA TYR A 363 3.24 1.81 -24.12
C TYR A 363 3.74 0.40 -23.82
N VAL A 364 5.01 0.11 -24.13
CA VAL A 364 5.63 -1.17 -23.79
C VAL A 364 6.01 -1.17 -22.31
N PRO A 365 5.54 -2.14 -21.51
CA PRO A 365 5.76 -2.14 -20.07
C PRO A 365 7.24 -2.31 -19.70
N SER A 366 7.61 -1.81 -18.52
CA SER A 366 8.86 -2.22 -17.88
C SER A 366 8.79 -3.71 -17.47
N ILE A 367 9.94 -4.30 -17.11
CA ILE A 367 10.00 -5.67 -16.55
C ILE A 367 9.04 -5.80 -15.36
N SER A 368 9.02 -4.82 -14.46
CA SER A 368 8.18 -4.82 -13.26
C SER A 368 6.68 -4.74 -13.59
N GLU A 369 6.27 -3.86 -14.52
CA GLU A 369 4.87 -3.75 -14.95
C GLU A 369 4.39 -5.03 -15.64
N LEU A 370 5.22 -5.59 -16.54
CA LEU A 370 4.88 -6.79 -17.29
C LEU A 370 4.71 -8.00 -16.37
N LYS A 371 5.67 -8.22 -15.44
CA LYS A 371 5.57 -9.29 -14.45
C LYS A 371 4.31 -9.16 -13.60
N LEU A 372 3.96 -7.93 -13.19
CA LEU A 372 2.77 -7.70 -12.39
C LEU A 372 1.49 -8.05 -13.19
N ALA A 373 1.38 -7.58 -14.43
CA ALA A 373 0.22 -7.85 -15.28
C ALA A 373 0.04 -9.37 -15.54
N LEU A 374 1.10 -10.05 -15.96
CA LEU A 374 1.09 -11.49 -16.26
C LEU A 374 0.75 -12.35 -15.04
N ASN A 375 1.30 -12.01 -13.87
CA ASN A 375 1.02 -12.73 -12.62
C ASN A 375 -0.44 -12.62 -12.17
N LEU A 376 -1.05 -11.46 -12.40
CA LEU A 376 -2.39 -11.16 -11.88
C LEU A 376 -3.51 -11.67 -12.78
N LEU A 377 -3.33 -11.62 -14.10
CA LEU A 377 -4.42 -11.81 -15.06
C LEU A 377 -4.31 -13.09 -15.89
N GLY A 378 -3.11 -13.68 -16.01
CA GLY A 378 -2.89 -14.91 -16.78
C GLY A 378 -2.97 -14.67 -18.29
N TYR A 379 -1.85 -14.86 -18.98
CA TYR A 379 -1.72 -14.68 -20.42
C TYR A 379 -1.04 -15.90 -21.05
N PRO A 380 -1.09 -16.06 -22.38
CA PRO A 380 -0.47 -17.19 -23.06
C PRO A 380 1.02 -17.34 -22.73
N ASP A 381 1.47 -18.59 -22.65
CA ASP A 381 2.90 -18.87 -22.58
C ASP A 381 3.60 -18.32 -23.81
N GLY A 382 4.75 -17.69 -23.62
CA GLY A 382 5.48 -17.09 -24.71
C GLY A 382 6.53 -16.09 -24.23
N ASP A 383 7.20 -15.52 -25.21
CA ASP A 383 8.27 -14.57 -25.01
C ASP A 383 7.72 -13.16 -25.26
N TYR A 384 7.98 -12.26 -24.33
CA TYR A 384 7.40 -10.92 -24.28
C TYR A 384 8.48 -9.84 -24.27
N TRP A 385 8.24 -8.78 -25.05
CA TRP A 385 9.07 -7.58 -25.04
C TRP A 385 8.86 -6.74 -23.77
N THR A 386 9.93 -6.12 -23.30
CA THR A 386 9.89 -5.05 -22.29
C THR A 386 10.55 -3.79 -22.83
N SER A 387 10.22 -2.63 -22.25
CA SER A 387 10.84 -1.35 -22.59
C SER A 387 12.22 -1.15 -21.95
N ASN A 388 12.72 -2.13 -21.20
CA ASN A 388 14.05 -2.10 -20.62
C ASN A 388 15.12 -2.48 -21.64
N LEU A 389 16.17 -1.67 -21.75
CA LEU A 389 17.31 -1.90 -22.64
C LEU A 389 18.58 -2.30 -21.88
N VAL A 390 19.41 -3.10 -22.54
CA VAL A 390 20.82 -3.34 -22.18
C VAL A 390 21.66 -3.16 -23.45
N PHE A 391 22.62 -2.24 -23.42
CA PHE A 391 23.49 -1.90 -24.56
C PHE A 391 22.73 -1.64 -25.88
N GLY A 392 21.54 -1.02 -25.81
CA GLY A 392 20.70 -0.72 -26.96
C GLY A 392 19.85 -1.89 -27.49
N SER A 393 19.85 -3.04 -26.81
CA SER A 393 19.02 -4.21 -27.12
C SER A 393 17.91 -4.39 -26.07
N GLY A 394 16.69 -4.71 -26.50
CA GLY A 394 15.56 -4.86 -25.58
C GLY A 394 15.61 -6.18 -24.81
N ILE A 395 15.18 -6.15 -23.55
CA ILE A 395 15.12 -7.34 -22.70
C ILE A 395 13.85 -8.14 -23.02
N ILE A 396 14.02 -9.46 -23.19
CA ILE A 396 12.93 -10.43 -23.38
C ILE A 396 12.68 -11.20 -22.09
N LEU A 397 11.40 -11.33 -21.74
CA LEU A 397 10.94 -12.25 -20.69
C LEU A 397 10.23 -13.44 -21.33
N SER A 398 10.72 -14.65 -21.06
CA SER A 398 9.98 -15.88 -21.36
C SER A 398 9.08 -16.21 -20.20
N CYS A 399 7.80 -16.36 -20.48
CA CYS A 399 6.75 -16.56 -19.49
C CYS A 399 6.05 -17.89 -19.72
N LYS A 400 6.01 -18.70 -18.67
CA LYS A 400 5.23 -19.94 -18.61
C LYS A 400 4.32 -19.88 -17.38
N GLY A 401 3.01 -19.96 -17.61
CA GLY A 401 1.99 -19.71 -16.61
C GLY A 401 2.15 -18.34 -15.94
N LYS A 402 2.43 -18.32 -14.63
CA LYS A 402 2.64 -17.10 -13.82
C LYS A 402 4.11 -16.84 -13.48
N THR A 403 5.04 -17.45 -14.21
CA THR A 403 6.47 -17.27 -13.98
C THR A 403 7.12 -16.74 -15.24
N CYS A 404 7.85 -15.64 -15.09
CA CYS A 404 8.60 -15.00 -16.18
C CYS A 404 10.08 -14.92 -15.81
N GLN A 405 10.94 -15.37 -16.72
CA GLN A 405 12.39 -15.29 -16.59
C GLN A 405 12.99 -14.49 -17.74
N LYS A 406 14.05 -13.73 -17.44
CA LYS A 406 14.82 -13.06 -18.48
C LYS A 406 15.59 -14.11 -19.26
N ILE A 407 15.33 -14.24 -20.55
CA ILE A 407 16.00 -15.24 -21.40
C ILE A 407 17.07 -14.65 -22.30
N GLY A 408 17.10 -13.32 -22.45
CA GLY A 408 18.14 -12.68 -23.25
C GLY A 408 17.84 -11.23 -23.59
N VAL A 409 18.56 -10.76 -24.59
CA VAL A 409 18.31 -9.53 -25.31
C VAL A 409 18.24 -9.86 -26.79
N SER A 410 17.29 -9.30 -27.51
CA SER A 410 17.18 -9.49 -28.97
C SER A 410 17.13 -8.14 -29.68
N ARG A 411 17.44 -8.19 -30.98
CA ARG A 411 17.27 -7.08 -31.92
C ARG A 411 16.79 -7.64 -33.25
N GLY A 412 15.57 -7.29 -33.64
CA GLY A 412 14.96 -7.68 -34.91
C GLY A 412 14.01 -8.89 -34.89
N ASP A 413 13.94 -9.66 -33.81
CA ASP A 413 13.01 -10.79 -33.71
C ASP A 413 11.59 -10.34 -33.31
N ALA A 414 10.60 -11.17 -33.63
CA ALA A 414 9.22 -10.93 -33.24
C ALA A 414 8.87 -11.67 -31.95
N TYR A 415 8.27 -10.95 -31.01
CA TYR A 415 7.80 -11.48 -29.72
C TYR A 415 6.47 -10.82 -29.35
N PHE A 416 5.84 -11.31 -28.29
CA PHE A 416 4.58 -10.72 -27.83
C PHE A 416 4.79 -9.34 -27.22
N TRP A 417 3.98 -8.40 -27.66
CA TRP A 417 3.76 -7.14 -27.00
C TRP A 417 2.56 -7.31 -26.09
N LEU A 418 2.71 -6.93 -24.82
CA LEU A 418 1.62 -6.83 -23.89
C LEU A 418 1.59 -5.39 -23.36
N LEU A 419 0.96 -4.51 -24.14
CA LEU A 419 0.97 -3.09 -23.88
C LEU A 419 0.26 -2.74 -22.57
N VAL A 420 0.79 -1.72 -21.90
CA VAL A 420 0.23 -1.15 -20.67
C VAL A 420 -0.13 0.31 -20.91
N ARG A 421 -1.15 0.80 -20.22
CA ARG A 421 -1.53 2.21 -20.20
C ARG A 421 -1.66 2.68 -18.76
N ALA A 422 -1.14 3.88 -18.51
CA ALA A 422 -1.28 4.60 -17.26
C ALA A 422 -2.32 5.72 -17.42
N PHE A 423 -3.27 5.81 -16.48
CA PHE A 423 -4.32 6.82 -16.50
C PHE A 423 -4.69 7.27 -15.07
N LYS A 424 -5.48 8.34 -14.96
CA LYS A 424 -5.90 8.93 -13.69
C LYS A 424 -7.21 8.35 -13.20
#